data_AF-A0A146LEA0-F1
#
_entry.id   AF-A0A146LEA0-F1
#
_cell.length_a   1.000
_cell.length_b   1.000
_cell.length_c   1.000
_cell.angle_alpha   90.00
_cell.angle_beta   90.00
_cell.angle_gamma   90.00
#
_symmetry.space_group_name_H-M   'P 1'
#
loop_
_entity.id
_entity.type
_entity.pdbx_description
1 polymer ?
#
loop_
_entity_poly.entity_id
_entity_poly.type
_entity_poly.pdbx_seq_one_letter_code
_entity_poly.pdbx_strand_id
1 'polypeptide(L)'
;WYWYLSVRFPCNFLFIFFSNQITSKLNFLLVYGCVVTSAVILLVPSSKMSKLMGMDKLQNALKVLKQNGGITGSLFKLFRQDELKHGELVGEDKYGNKYYENNYYFYGRNRWVEYSDHVFLNYDGSQVPAEWFGWLHYKTDLPPHKDPNRPKYPWMADHIENKSGTNEQYVPYSTTRPKIEAWVPPKKC
;
A
#
# COMPACT_ATOMS: atom_id res chain seq x y z
N TRP A 1 -35.77 -42.99 22.68
CA TRP A 1 -34.90 -42.04 23.38
C TRP A 1 -34.73 -40.81 22.51
N TYR A 2 -35.17 -39.66 23.02
CA TYR A 2 -34.98 -38.27 22.55
C TYR A 2 -35.52 -37.86 21.16
N TRP A 3 -36.66 -37.17 21.07
CA TRP A 3 -36.97 -35.73 21.29
C TRP A 3 -36.90 -34.94 19.97
N TYR A 4 -38.08 -34.55 19.48
CA TYR A 4 -38.28 -33.51 18.46
C TYR A 4 -38.14 -32.13 19.14
N LEU A 5 -37.39 -31.21 18.53
CA LEU A 5 -37.52 -29.78 18.81
C LEU A 5 -37.52 -28.99 17.50
N SER A 6 -38.56 -28.16 17.36
CA SER A 6 -38.91 -27.30 16.22
C SER A 6 -38.05 -26.02 16.17
N VAL A 7 -37.69 -25.57 14.96
CA VAL A 7 -37.49 -24.13 14.68
C VAL A 7 -38.14 -23.78 13.33
N ARG A 8 -38.88 -22.67 13.35
CA ARG A 8 -39.85 -22.15 12.37
C ARG A 8 -39.21 -21.09 11.47
N PHE A 9 -39.94 -20.68 10.42
CA PHE A 9 -39.96 -19.41 9.65
C PHE A 9 -39.86 -19.60 8.11
N PRO A 10 -40.42 -18.71 7.28
CA PRO A 10 -41.85 -18.48 7.06
C PRO A 10 -42.26 -18.49 5.56
N CYS A 11 -43.56 -18.62 5.31
CA CYS A 11 -44.35 -18.03 4.22
C CYS A 11 -43.89 -18.12 2.73
N ASN A 12 -44.78 -18.80 1.98
CA ASN A 12 -45.39 -18.41 0.70
C ASN A 12 -44.55 -18.45 -0.57
N PHE A 13 -44.81 -19.45 -1.43
CA PHE A 13 -45.30 -19.15 -2.79
C PHE A 13 -46.18 -20.31 -3.30
N LEU A 14 -47.38 -19.92 -3.72
CA LEU A 14 -48.47 -20.74 -4.22
C LEU A 14 -48.14 -21.23 -5.63
N PHE A 15 -48.08 -22.55 -5.86
CA PHE A 15 -48.06 -23.10 -7.23
C PHE A 15 -49.46 -23.58 -7.60
N ILE A 16 -50.09 -22.86 -8.52
CA ILE A 16 -51.36 -23.23 -9.16
C ILE A 16 -51.05 -24.32 -10.19
N PHE A 17 -51.61 -25.51 -10.00
CA PHE A 17 -51.62 -26.57 -11.01
C PHE A 17 -52.76 -26.32 -12.00
N PHE A 18 -52.44 -26.15 -13.28
CA PHE A 18 -53.38 -26.42 -14.36
C PHE A 18 -53.11 -27.81 -14.93
N SER A 19 -54.09 -28.68 -14.72
CA SER A 19 -54.30 -29.94 -15.42
C SER A 19 -54.47 -29.68 -16.93
N ASN A 20 -53.81 -30.46 -17.77
CA ASN A 20 -54.52 -31.13 -18.86
C ASN A 20 -53.76 -32.34 -19.41
N GLN A 21 -54.57 -33.31 -19.77
CA GLN A 21 -54.32 -34.72 -20.05
C GLN A 21 -53.86 -34.93 -21.51
N ILE A 22 -53.26 -36.11 -21.80
CA ILE A 22 -53.21 -36.81 -23.12
C ILE A 22 -52.11 -36.25 -24.07
N THR A 23 -51.07 -36.97 -24.53
CA THR A 23 -51.05 -38.27 -25.22
C THR A 23 -49.60 -38.76 -25.42
N SER A 24 -49.44 -40.10 -25.46
CA SER A 24 -48.47 -40.89 -26.23
C SER A 24 -46.96 -40.57 -26.21
N LYS A 25 -46.23 -41.49 -25.55
CA LYS A 25 -44.97 -42.18 -25.92
C LYS A 25 -44.17 -41.65 -27.14
N LEU A 26 -42.84 -41.72 -26.99
CA LEU A 26 -41.76 -41.36 -27.94
C LEU A 26 -41.32 -39.88 -27.97
N ASN A 27 -40.90 -39.31 -26.84
CA ASN A 27 -39.93 -38.18 -26.83
C ASN A 27 -39.20 -38.00 -25.48
N PHE A 28 -39.19 -39.02 -24.61
CA PHE A 28 -38.80 -38.86 -23.21
C PHE A 28 -37.28 -38.89 -22.94
N LEU A 29 -36.42 -39.02 -23.97
CA LEU A 29 -34.98 -39.22 -23.79
C LEU A 29 -34.06 -38.18 -24.43
N LEU A 30 -34.58 -37.22 -25.20
CA LEU A 30 -33.77 -36.17 -25.82
C LEU A 30 -33.99 -34.75 -25.27
N VAL A 31 -34.96 -34.54 -24.38
CA VAL A 31 -35.18 -33.22 -23.75
C VAL A 31 -34.50 -33.12 -22.37
N TYR A 32 -34.22 -34.24 -21.71
CA TYR A 32 -33.56 -34.25 -20.39
C TYR A 32 -32.05 -34.01 -20.43
N GLY A 33 -31.40 -34.07 -21.59
CA GLY A 33 -29.95 -33.86 -21.72
C GLY A 33 -29.52 -32.40 -21.89
N CYS A 34 -30.41 -31.50 -22.33
CA CYS A 34 -30.06 -30.11 -22.67
C CYS A 34 -30.35 -29.11 -21.54
N VAL A 35 -31.28 -29.44 -20.63
CA VAL A 35 -31.66 -28.55 -19.53
C VAL A 35 -30.66 -28.64 -18.36
N VAL A 36 -30.00 -29.79 -18.18
CA VAL A 36 -29.05 -29.99 -17.07
C VAL A 36 -27.68 -29.35 -17.34
N THR A 37 -27.26 -29.21 -18.61
CA THR A 37 -26.01 -28.51 -18.95
C THR A 37 -26.16 -26.99 -18.91
N SER A 38 -27.38 -26.47 -19.11
CA SER A 38 -27.65 -25.03 -19.00
C SER A 38 -27.84 -24.55 -17.55
N ALA A 39 -28.25 -25.46 -16.64
CA ALA A 39 -28.46 -25.14 -15.23
C ALA A 39 -27.18 -25.19 -14.38
N VAL A 40 -26.15 -25.95 -14.78
CA VAL A 40 -24.86 -26.04 -14.06
C VAL A 40 -24.04 -24.74 -14.21
N ILE A 41 -24.25 -23.96 -15.26
CA ILE A 41 -23.54 -22.71 -15.52
C ILE A 41 -24.03 -21.56 -14.60
N LEU A 42 -25.23 -21.69 -14.00
CA LEU A 42 -25.86 -20.61 -13.22
C LEU A 42 -25.60 -20.65 -11.70
N LEU A 43 -24.82 -21.62 -11.21
CA LEU A 43 -24.52 -21.76 -9.77
C LEU A 43 -23.07 -21.44 -9.38
N VAL A 44 -22.27 -20.89 -10.30
CA VAL A 44 -21.00 -20.28 -9.91
C VAL A 44 -21.31 -18.85 -9.47
N PRO A 45 -21.15 -18.50 -8.17
CA PRO A 45 -21.36 -17.13 -7.72
C PRO A 45 -20.44 -16.20 -8.53
N SER A 46 -20.99 -15.10 -9.04
CA SER A 46 -20.30 -14.13 -9.92
C SER A 46 -18.93 -13.69 -9.39
N SER A 47 -18.76 -13.65 -8.06
CA SER A 47 -17.49 -13.37 -7.37
C SER A 47 -16.37 -14.39 -7.61
N LYS A 48 -16.69 -15.65 -7.92
CA LYS A 48 -15.71 -16.68 -8.28
C LYS A 48 -15.33 -16.61 -9.76
N MET A 49 -16.22 -16.17 -10.65
CA MET A 49 -15.91 -16.00 -12.07
C MET A 49 -15.01 -14.78 -12.35
N SER A 50 -15.20 -13.64 -11.66
CA SER A 50 -14.33 -12.46 -11.83
C SER A 50 -12.87 -12.75 -11.44
N LYS A 51 -12.70 -13.59 -10.41
CA LYS A 51 -11.39 -14.05 -9.93
C LYS A 51 -10.73 -15.05 -10.89
N LEU A 52 -11.53 -15.87 -11.57
CA LEU A 52 -11.07 -16.85 -12.56
C LEU A 52 -10.61 -16.17 -13.88
N MET A 53 -11.31 -15.12 -14.31
CA MET A 53 -10.95 -14.31 -15.49
C MET A 53 -9.87 -13.25 -15.19
N GLY A 54 -9.38 -13.17 -13.96
CA GLY A 54 -8.35 -12.21 -13.56
C GLY A 54 -8.78 -10.74 -13.65
N MET A 55 -10.09 -10.46 -13.74
CA MET A 55 -10.65 -9.11 -13.82
C MET A 55 -10.24 -8.24 -12.63
N ASP A 56 -10.02 -8.87 -11.46
CA ASP A 56 -9.53 -8.19 -10.26
C ASP A 56 -8.12 -7.58 -10.48
N LYS A 57 -7.26 -8.25 -11.24
CA LYS A 57 -5.90 -7.76 -11.57
C LYS A 57 -5.96 -6.58 -12.54
N LEU A 58 -6.85 -6.67 -13.53
CA LEU A 58 -7.08 -5.57 -14.49
C LEU A 58 -7.64 -4.34 -13.77
N GLN A 59 -8.63 -4.52 -12.89
CA GLN A 59 -9.17 -3.44 -12.06
C GLN A 59 -8.08 -2.80 -11.19
N ASN A 60 -7.18 -3.60 -10.62
CA ASN A 60 -6.06 -3.08 -9.83
C ASN A 60 -5.08 -2.28 -10.70
N ALA A 61 -4.71 -2.80 -11.87
CA ALA A 61 -3.83 -2.08 -12.81
C ALA A 61 -4.45 -0.74 -13.27
N LEU A 62 -5.76 -0.72 -13.55
CA LEU A 62 -6.48 0.51 -13.88
C LEU A 62 -6.50 1.51 -12.72
N LYS A 63 -6.65 1.03 -11.47
CA LYS A 63 -6.55 1.89 -10.27
C LYS A 63 -5.17 2.51 -10.13
N VAL A 64 -4.11 1.72 -10.34
CA VAL A 64 -2.72 2.18 -10.32
C VAL A 64 -2.49 3.27 -11.37
N LEU A 65 -2.91 3.03 -12.62
CA LEU A 65 -2.80 4.02 -13.71
C LEU A 65 -3.56 5.31 -13.37
N LYS A 66 -4.77 5.20 -12.82
CA LYS A 66 -5.59 6.37 -12.46
C LYS A 66 -4.95 7.18 -11.34
N GLN A 67 -4.41 6.54 -10.30
CA GLN A 67 -3.78 7.24 -9.18
C GLN A 67 -2.46 7.91 -9.58
N ASN A 68 -1.70 7.30 -10.48
CA ASN A 68 -0.39 7.81 -10.92
C ASN A 68 -0.48 8.88 -12.01
N GLY A 69 -1.67 9.41 -12.32
CA GLY A 69 -1.84 10.47 -13.33
C GLY A 69 -1.83 9.96 -14.77
N GLY A 70 -2.20 8.70 -14.99
CA GLY A 70 -2.29 8.08 -16.31
C GLY A 70 -1.02 7.33 -16.72
N ILE A 71 -0.91 7.08 -18.02
CA ILE A 71 0.16 6.24 -18.59
C ILE A 71 1.52 6.94 -18.50
N THR A 72 1.57 8.25 -18.77
CA THR A 72 2.81 9.04 -18.73
C THR A 72 3.36 9.15 -17.31
N GLY A 73 2.50 9.47 -16.34
CA GLY A 73 2.89 9.53 -14.93
C GLY A 73 3.30 8.17 -14.39
N SER A 74 2.60 7.09 -14.79
CA SER A 74 3.02 5.73 -14.45
C SER A 74 4.36 5.36 -15.08
N LEU A 75 4.62 5.71 -16.35
CA LEU A 75 5.92 5.44 -16.98
C LEU A 75 7.05 6.21 -16.29
N PHE A 76 6.79 7.46 -15.90
CA PHE A 76 7.74 8.27 -15.15
C PHE A 76 8.05 7.65 -13.78
N LYS A 77 7.02 7.22 -13.06
CA LYS A 77 7.18 6.50 -11.78
C LYS A 77 7.94 5.19 -11.96
N LEU A 78 7.65 4.43 -13.01
CA LEU A 78 8.39 3.21 -13.34
C LEU A 78 9.88 3.51 -13.57
N PHE A 79 10.20 4.57 -14.30
CA PHE A 79 11.58 5.00 -14.54
C PHE A 79 12.31 5.46 -13.27
N ARG A 80 11.59 6.10 -12.33
CA ARG A 80 12.19 6.67 -11.12
C ARG A 80 12.24 5.71 -9.93
N GLN A 81 11.23 4.85 -9.77
CA GLN A 81 10.97 4.06 -8.56
C GLN A 81 10.94 2.55 -8.83
N ASP A 82 11.10 2.12 -10.09
CA ASP A 82 11.09 0.74 -10.57
C ASP A 82 9.80 -0.07 -10.33
N GLU A 83 8.89 0.40 -9.47
CA GLU A 83 7.66 -0.32 -9.08
C GLU A 83 6.44 0.61 -9.16
N LEU A 84 5.35 0.08 -9.73
CA LEU A 84 4.06 0.77 -9.75
C LEU A 84 3.20 0.31 -8.58
N LYS A 85 3.04 1.21 -7.61
CA LYS A 85 2.14 1.05 -6.48
C LYS A 85 1.02 2.08 -6.53
N HIS A 86 0.00 1.82 -5.74
CA HIS A 86 -1.15 2.68 -5.54
C HIS A 86 -1.49 2.62 -4.05
N GLY A 87 -1.83 3.74 -3.43
CA GLY A 87 -2.00 3.84 -1.99
C GLY A 87 -2.67 5.11 -1.54
N GLU A 88 -3.05 5.15 -0.27
CA GLU A 88 -3.57 6.34 0.37
C GLU A 88 -2.41 7.25 0.78
N LEU A 89 -2.54 8.55 0.50
CA LEU A 89 -1.57 9.55 0.95
C LEU A 89 -1.79 9.81 2.45
N VAL A 90 -0.85 9.38 3.28
CA VAL A 90 -0.90 9.54 4.73
C VAL A 90 -0.49 10.95 5.14
N GLY A 91 0.48 11.53 4.44
CA GLY A 91 0.91 12.90 4.67
C GLY A 91 2.14 13.29 3.84
N GLU A 92 2.53 14.54 4.01
CA GLU A 92 3.68 15.17 3.37
C GLU A 92 4.58 15.79 4.44
N ASP A 93 5.89 15.72 4.26
CA ASP A 93 6.85 16.37 5.16
C ASP A 93 7.20 17.80 4.70
N LYS A 94 8.00 18.50 5.53
CA LYS A 94 8.51 19.85 5.25
C LYS A 94 9.34 19.94 3.96
N TYR A 95 9.91 18.82 3.50
CA TYR A 95 10.80 18.74 2.34
C TYR A 95 10.03 18.33 1.06
N GLY A 96 8.73 18.06 1.17
CA GLY A 96 7.85 17.67 0.07
C GLY A 96 7.89 16.18 -0.25
N ASN A 97 8.44 15.34 0.62
CA ASN A 97 8.33 13.88 0.47
C ASN A 97 6.93 13.43 0.90
N LYS A 98 6.33 12.56 0.09
CA LYS A 98 4.96 12.07 0.27
C LYS A 98 4.97 10.64 0.77
N TYR A 99 4.22 10.36 1.82
CA TYR A 99 4.17 9.06 2.47
C TYR A 99 2.86 8.35 2.15
N TYR A 100 2.95 7.12 1.68
CA TYR A 100 1.81 6.34 1.24
C TYR A 100 1.68 5.04 2.05
N GLU A 101 0.44 4.62 2.26
CA GLU A 101 0.09 3.36 2.91
C GLU A 101 -0.96 2.57 2.11
N ASN A 102 -0.77 1.25 2.03
CA ASN A 102 -1.78 0.34 1.48
C ASN A 102 -1.63 -1.08 2.05
N ASN A 103 -2.60 -1.49 2.87
CA ASN A 103 -2.66 -2.81 3.52
C ASN A 103 -2.99 -3.98 2.57
N TYR A 104 -3.26 -3.71 1.29
CA TYR A 104 -3.35 -4.74 0.27
C TYR A 104 -2.00 -5.42 0.00
N TYR A 105 -0.88 -4.68 0.17
CA TYR A 105 0.46 -5.22 -0.02
C TYR A 105 0.95 -5.94 1.24
N PHE A 106 1.90 -6.84 1.04
CA PHE A 106 2.56 -7.55 2.14
C PHE A 106 3.26 -6.59 3.11
N TYR A 107 3.37 -7.01 4.38
CA TYR A 107 4.06 -6.27 5.43
C TYR A 107 5.52 -5.98 5.03
N GLY A 108 5.94 -4.72 5.16
CA GLY A 108 7.24 -4.26 4.66
C GLY A 108 7.18 -3.60 3.28
N ARG A 109 6.13 -3.83 2.49
CA ARG A 109 5.86 -3.12 1.22
C ARG A 109 4.61 -2.24 1.28
N ASN A 110 3.81 -2.34 2.34
CA ASN A 110 2.59 -1.58 2.52
C ASN A 110 2.84 -0.09 2.77
N ARG A 111 4.02 0.30 3.27
CA ARG A 111 4.40 1.70 3.49
C ARG A 111 5.56 2.06 2.56
N TRP A 112 5.48 3.21 1.90
CA TRP A 112 6.58 3.72 1.09
C TRP A 112 6.58 5.25 1.07
N VAL A 113 7.72 5.81 0.63
CA VAL A 113 7.90 7.24 0.43
C VAL A 113 8.10 7.51 -1.06
N GLU A 114 7.44 8.55 -1.55
CA GLU A 114 7.78 9.19 -2.82
C GLU A 114 8.53 10.47 -2.50
N TYR A 115 9.82 10.48 -2.83
CA TYR A 115 10.67 11.65 -2.61
C TYR A 115 10.19 12.83 -3.44
N SER A 116 10.42 14.03 -2.90
CA SER A 116 10.07 15.28 -3.55
C SER A 116 10.70 15.40 -4.95
N ASP A 117 10.01 16.10 -5.84
CA ASP A 117 10.47 16.32 -7.22
C ASP A 117 11.70 17.23 -7.30
N HIS A 118 12.00 18.00 -6.24
CA HIS A 118 13.18 18.87 -6.19
C HIS A 118 14.50 18.10 -6.30
N VAL A 119 14.53 16.86 -5.80
CA VAL A 119 15.74 16.01 -5.81
C VAL A 119 15.86 15.24 -7.13
N PHE A 120 14.74 15.03 -7.83
CA PHE A 120 14.65 14.26 -9.06
C PHE A 120 15.26 12.85 -8.92
N LEU A 121 16.46 12.63 -9.48
CA LEU A 121 17.15 11.33 -9.48
C LEU A 121 18.11 11.12 -8.31
N ASN A 122 18.54 12.18 -7.62
CA ASN A 122 19.52 12.09 -6.53
C ASN A 122 18.86 11.80 -5.17
N TYR A 123 17.77 11.04 -5.17
CA TYR A 123 17.04 10.75 -3.94
C TYR A 123 17.85 9.78 -3.07
N ASP A 124 17.82 10.01 -1.76
CA ASP A 124 18.53 9.18 -0.80
C ASP A 124 17.64 8.84 0.40
N GLY A 125 17.84 7.65 0.96
CA GLY A 125 17.17 7.18 2.17
C GLY A 125 17.36 8.11 3.36
N SER A 126 18.48 8.85 3.39
CA SER A 126 18.77 9.83 4.44
C SER A 126 17.92 11.10 4.37
N GLN A 127 17.18 11.35 3.29
CA GLN A 127 16.32 12.55 3.16
C GLN A 127 15.02 12.45 3.96
N VAL A 128 14.69 11.25 4.45
CA VAL A 128 13.52 11.06 5.33
C VAL A 128 13.81 11.65 6.72
N PRO A 129 13.02 12.62 7.20
CA PRO A 129 13.23 13.20 8.51
C PRO A 129 12.97 12.19 9.63
N ALA A 130 13.60 12.41 10.79
CA ALA A 130 13.43 11.58 11.98
C ALA A 130 11.97 11.41 12.43
N GLU A 131 11.10 12.35 12.06
CA GLU A 131 9.67 12.28 12.28
C GLU A 131 9.00 11.12 11.56
N TRP A 132 9.22 11.04 10.26
CA TRP A 132 8.63 10.02 9.40
C TRP A 132 9.42 8.72 9.39
N PHE A 133 10.71 8.76 9.77
CA PHE A 133 11.57 7.58 9.83
C PHE A 133 11.00 6.47 10.71
N GLY A 134 10.44 6.82 11.88
CA GLY A 134 9.84 5.85 12.80
C GLY A 134 8.63 5.12 12.20
N TRP A 135 7.74 5.85 11.55
CA TRP A 135 6.53 5.30 10.93
C TRP A 135 6.86 4.44 9.70
N LEU A 136 7.79 4.91 8.86
CA LEU A 136 8.23 4.19 7.66
C LEU A 136 8.89 2.85 7.99
N HIS A 137 9.64 2.78 9.10
CA HIS A 137 10.35 1.58 9.56
C HIS A 137 9.57 0.76 10.61
N TYR A 138 8.25 0.92 10.70
CA TYR A 138 7.39 0.17 11.62
C TYR A 138 7.79 0.24 13.09
N LYS A 139 8.46 1.33 13.52
CA LYS A 139 8.73 1.58 14.95
C LYS A 139 7.48 2.13 15.65
N THR A 140 6.66 2.87 14.92
CA THR A 140 5.43 3.48 15.40
C THR A 140 4.31 3.27 14.38
N ASP A 141 3.09 3.05 14.85
CA ASP A 141 1.91 2.97 13.98
C ASP A 141 1.31 4.35 13.69
N LEU A 142 1.51 5.30 14.60
CA LEU A 142 1.01 6.65 14.44
C LEU A 142 1.97 7.46 13.53
N PRO A 143 1.45 8.12 12.47
CA PRO A 143 2.23 9.10 11.72
C PRO A 143 2.48 10.35 12.58
N PRO A 144 3.51 11.15 12.26
CA PRO A 144 3.92 12.28 13.12
C PRO A 144 2.83 13.33 13.35
N HIS A 145 1.87 13.45 12.44
CA HIS A 145 0.74 14.36 12.59
C HIS A 145 -0.34 13.88 13.58
N LYS A 146 -0.39 12.57 13.89
CA LYS A 146 -1.35 11.97 14.84
C LYS A 146 -0.74 11.69 16.20
N ASP A 147 0.58 11.79 16.33
CA ASP A 147 1.30 11.44 17.55
C ASP A 147 1.44 12.68 18.47
N PRO A 148 0.68 12.77 19.58
CA PRO A 148 0.80 13.87 20.52
C PRO A 148 2.04 13.78 21.41
N ASN A 149 2.66 12.60 21.51
CA ASN A 149 3.74 12.33 22.46
C ASN A 149 5.14 12.59 21.88
N ARG A 150 5.22 13.06 20.63
CA ARG A 150 6.51 13.34 19.99
C ARG A 150 7.19 14.54 20.67
N PRO A 151 8.37 14.35 21.27
CA PRO A 151 9.04 15.43 21.99
C PRO A 151 9.52 16.50 21.01
N LYS A 152 9.18 17.76 21.28
CA LYS A 152 9.70 18.94 20.60
C LYS A 152 10.50 19.77 21.58
N TYR A 153 11.82 19.56 21.58
CA TYR A 153 12.74 20.28 22.45
C TYR A 153 13.37 21.48 21.73
N PRO A 154 13.72 22.56 22.45
CA PRO A 154 14.29 23.76 21.82
C PRO A 154 15.68 23.54 21.20
N TRP A 155 16.40 22.49 21.61
CA TRP A 155 17.72 22.12 21.07
C TRP A 155 17.66 21.13 19.89
N MET A 156 16.46 20.74 19.46
CA MET A 156 16.32 19.80 18.34
C MET A 156 16.63 20.53 17.03
N ALA A 157 17.66 20.06 16.32
CA ALA A 157 18.03 20.60 15.01
C ALA A 157 17.05 20.11 13.94
N ASP A 158 16.87 20.93 12.90
CA ASP A 158 16.17 20.53 11.69
C ASP A 158 16.92 19.37 11.01
N HIS A 159 16.17 18.53 10.28
CA HIS A 159 16.74 17.39 9.57
C HIS A 159 17.68 17.85 8.45
N ILE A 160 18.82 17.17 8.35
CA ILE A 160 19.83 17.39 7.33
C ILE A 160 20.14 16.03 6.71
N GLU A 161 20.15 15.99 5.38
CA GLU A 161 20.51 14.79 4.62
C GLU A 161 21.97 14.38 4.82
N ASN A 162 22.31 13.17 4.37
CA ASN A 162 23.67 12.67 4.47
C ASN A 162 24.61 13.41 3.50
N LYS A 163 25.58 14.13 4.06
CA LYS A 163 26.57 14.92 3.31
C LYS A 163 27.88 14.16 3.04
N SER A 164 27.91 12.86 3.25
CA SER A 164 29.10 12.03 2.99
C SER A 164 29.57 12.15 1.54
N GLY A 165 30.87 12.30 1.32
CA GLY A 165 31.44 12.46 -0.02
C GLY A 165 31.25 13.84 -0.66
N THR A 166 30.60 14.78 0.04
CA THR A 166 30.52 16.19 -0.37
C THR A 166 31.56 17.04 0.36
N ASN A 167 31.70 18.31 -0.03
CA ASN A 167 32.54 19.27 0.68
C ASN A 167 32.07 19.54 2.12
N GLU A 168 30.81 19.23 2.43
CA GLU A 168 30.21 19.44 3.76
C GLU A 168 30.24 18.17 4.64
N GLN A 169 31.06 17.18 4.27
CA GLN A 169 31.23 15.97 5.06
C GLN A 169 31.83 16.26 6.44
N TYR A 170 31.49 15.45 7.42
CA TYR A 170 32.08 15.53 8.75
C TYR A 170 33.55 15.07 8.71
N VAL A 171 34.45 15.94 9.19
CA VAL A 171 35.87 15.63 9.39
C VAL A 171 36.17 15.68 10.88
N PRO A 172 36.61 14.56 11.49
CA PRO A 172 36.92 14.54 12.91
C PRO A 172 38.15 15.41 13.21
N TYR A 173 38.10 16.12 14.34
CA TYR A 173 39.21 16.91 14.85
C TYR A 173 39.44 16.61 16.33
N SER A 174 40.62 16.93 16.84
CA SER A 174 40.87 16.85 18.28
C SER A 174 40.03 17.93 18.99
N THR A 175 39.07 17.52 19.79
CA THR A 175 38.31 18.43 20.66
C THR A 175 39.12 18.94 21.85
N THR A 176 40.31 18.38 22.08
CA THR A 176 41.22 18.79 23.15
C THR A 176 42.23 19.82 22.66
N ARG A 177 42.47 20.85 23.49
CA ARG A 177 43.57 21.79 23.32
C ARG A 177 44.92 21.09 23.59
N PRO A 178 46.03 21.55 23.00
CA PRO A 178 47.35 21.04 23.35
C PRO A 178 47.60 21.19 24.86
N LYS A 179 48.08 20.11 25.49
CA LYS A 179 48.32 20.08 26.95
C LYS A 179 49.62 20.76 27.36
N ILE A 180 50.58 20.81 26.45
CA ILE A 180 51.93 21.36 26.67
C ILE A 180 52.02 22.63 25.84
N GLU A 181 52.35 23.74 26.49
CA GLU A 181 52.58 25.02 25.83
C GLU A 181 54.04 25.09 25.38
N ALA A 182 54.27 25.45 24.12
CA ALA A 182 55.61 25.61 23.57
C ALA A 182 56.19 26.98 23.96
N TRP A 183 57.47 27.01 24.34
CA TRP A 183 58.18 28.26 24.55
C TRP A 183 58.38 29.00 23.20
N VAL A 184 58.07 30.30 23.17
CA VAL A 184 58.24 31.15 21.98
C VAL A 184 59.53 31.95 22.11
N PRO A 185 60.51 31.82 21.18
CA PRO A 185 61.77 32.52 21.28
C PRO A 185 61.62 34.03 21.05
N PRO A 186 62.41 34.88 21.74
CA PRO A 186 62.44 36.31 21.47
C PRO A 186 63.00 36.60 20.07
N LYS A 187 62.42 37.58 19.37
CA LYS A 187 62.96 38.08 18.10
C LYS A 187 64.23 38.89 18.39
N LYS A 188 65.31 38.63 17.63
CA LYS A 188 66.51 39.48 17.69
C LYS A 188 66.17 40.84 17.08
N CYS A 189 66.53 41.91 17.79
CA CYS A 189 66.48 43.28 17.30
C CYS A 189 67.66 43.55 16.36
#